data_AF-A0A927TVJ4-F1
#
_entry.id   AF-A0A927TVJ4-F1
#
_cell.length_a   1.000
_cell.length_b   1.000
_cell.length_c   1.000
_cell.angle_alpha   90.00
_cell.angle_beta   90.00
_cell.angle_gamma   90.00
#
_symmetry.space_group_name_H-M   'P 1'
#
loop_
_entity.id
_entity.type
_entity.pdbx_description
1 polymer ?
#
loop_
_entity_poly.entity_id
_entity_poly.type
_entity_poly.pdbx_seq_one_letter_code
_entity_poly.pdbx_strand_id
1 'polypeptide(L)'
;MGTNYYFMSKNKERMHLNKLSSGWRPLFQKHQAFDSFRKLEAFYREHQADLEICDEYGRQYSWEEYFETVYAHSRCHPEPMKWVYEVVPMFPDKKPYLRTVGCSEEEAELYSPFNHIEYEKTLQKARQKFGVYERSYGDIKYWNDPDYLFDWTDGEFA
;
A
#
# COMPACT_ATOMS: atom_id res chain seq x y z
N MET A 1 -1.93 -11.83 0.31
CA MET A 1 -0.69 -11.94 1.09
C MET A 1 0.06 -10.63 0.94
N GLY A 2 0.69 -10.13 2.00
CA GLY A 2 1.49 -8.92 1.96
C GLY A 2 2.72 -9.07 2.84
N THR A 3 3.72 -8.24 2.62
CA THR A 3 5.01 -8.27 3.30
C THR A 3 5.34 -6.90 3.85
N ASN A 4 5.68 -6.83 5.14
CA ASN A 4 6.18 -5.60 5.76
C ASN A 4 7.70 -5.56 5.71
N TYR A 5 8.25 -4.36 5.49
CA TYR A 5 9.67 -4.08 5.50
C TYR A 5 10.02 -3.09 6.60
N TYR A 6 11.24 -3.22 7.12
CA TYR A 6 11.71 -2.45 8.26
C TYR A 6 13.16 -2.04 8.07
N PHE A 7 13.52 -0.89 8.63
CA PHE A 7 14.89 -0.66 9.04
C PHE A 7 15.13 -1.27 10.41
N MET A 8 16.22 -2.02 10.52
CA MET A 8 16.73 -2.58 11.77
C MET A 8 18.00 -1.82 12.14
N SER A 9 18.00 -1.18 13.30
CA SER A 9 19.22 -0.56 13.84
C SER A 9 20.11 -1.60 14.52
N LYS A 10 21.40 -1.30 14.68
CA LYS A 10 22.34 -2.12 15.48
C LYS A 10 21.86 -2.37 16.91
N ASN A 11 21.08 -1.44 17.48
CA ASN A 11 20.50 -1.57 18.81
C ASN A 11 19.23 -2.44 18.83
N LYS A 12 18.90 -3.09 17.70
CA LYS A 12 17.70 -3.92 17.48
C LYS A 12 16.39 -3.13 17.58
N GLU A 13 16.45 -1.82 17.35
CA GLU A 13 15.24 -1.02 17.18
C GLU A 13 14.73 -1.21 15.75
N ARG A 14 13.40 -1.37 15.63
CA ARG A 14 12.73 -1.65 14.37
C ARG A 14 11.89 -0.44 13.99
N MET A 15 12.14 0.09 12.80
CA MET A 15 11.33 1.16 12.20
C MET A 15 10.63 0.60 10.97
N HIS A 16 9.29 0.71 10.93
CA HIS A 16 8.51 0.29 9.77
C HIS A 16 8.80 1.20 8.57
N LEU A 17 9.00 0.60 7.41
CA LEU A 17 9.23 1.30 6.15
C LEU A 17 7.99 1.34 5.30
N ASN A 18 7.60 0.17 4.81
CA ASN A 18 6.49 0.04 3.88
C ASN A 18 5.87 -1.36 3.95
N LYS A 19 4.66 -1.44 3.44
CA LYS A 19 3.94 -2.68 3.22
C LYS A 19 3.74 -2.90 1.73
N LEU A 20 4.10 -4.08 1.25
CA LEU A 20 3.70 -4.57 -0.06
C LEU A 20 2.46 -5.43 0.10
N SER A 21 1.34 -5.04 -0.52
CA SER A 21 0.13 -5.86 -0.54
C SER A 21 -0.20 -6.22 -1.99
N SER A 22 -0.52 -7.48 -2.25
CA SER A 22 -0.93 -7.93 -3.58
C SER A 22 -2.13 -7.11 -4.09
N GLY A 23 -2.02 -6.58 -5.30
CA GLY A 23 -3.03 -5.70 -5.90
C GLY A 23 -2.98 -4.24 -5.45
N TRP A 24 -2.03 -3.85 -4.61
CA TRP A 24 -1.87 -2.48 -4.13
C TRP A 24 -0.51 -1.91 -4.52
N ARG A 25 -0.46 -0.59 -4.72
CA ARG A 25 0.81 0.12 -4.77
C ARG A 25 1.57 -0.06 -3.45
N PRO A 26 2.92 -0.05 -3.47
CA PRO A 26 3.69 0.00 -2.24
C PRO A 26 3.24 1.17 -1.36
N LEU A 27 2.94 0.88 -0.09
CA LEU A 27 2.50 1.90 0.87
C LEU A 27 3.57 2.12 1.93
N PHE A 28 4.14 3.32 1.96
CA PHE A 28 5.18 3.74 2.88
C PHE A 28 4.62 4.44 4.10
N GLN A 29 5.22 4.20 5.26
CA GLN A 29 4.91 4.92 6.48
C GLN A 29 5.70 6.23 6.50
N LYS A 30 5.01 7.33 6.84
CA LYS A 30 5.66 8.61 7.10
C LYS A 30 6.69 8.47 8.22
N HIS A 31 7.84 9.11 8.02
CA HIS A 31 8.80 9.33 9.09
C HIS A 31 9.07 10.83 9.27
N GLN A 32 9.58 11.23 10.44
CA GLN A 32 9.95 12.64 10.64
C GLN A 32 11.08 13.09 9.70
N ALA A 33 11.97 12.15 9.31
CA ALA A 33 13.12 12.43 8.47
C ALA A 33 12.82 12.40 6.96
N PHE A 34 11.76 11.71 6.53
CA PHE A 34 11.45 11.52 5.11
C PHE A 34 9.96 11.32 4.87
N ASP A 35 9.50 11.85 3.73
CA ASP A 35 8.12 11.80 3.24
C ASP A 35 8.04 11.47 1.74
N SER A 36 9.19 11.12 1.14
CA SER A 36 9.32 10.65 -0.24
C SER A 36 10.42 9.61 -0.35
N PHE A 37 10.37 8.79 -1.39
CA PHE A 37 11.28 7.66 -1.57
C PHE A 37 12.70 8.12 -1.81
N ARG A 38 12.90 9.24 -2.54
CA ARG A 38 14.22 9.86 -2.70
C ARG A 38 14.83 10.30 -1.37
N LYS A 39 14.04 10.87 -0.46
CA LYS A 39 14.52 11.25 0.87
C LYS A 39 14.82 10.02 1.73
N LEU A 40 14.02 8.96 1.60
CA LEU A 40 14.27 7.67 2.24
C LEU A 40 15.59 7.06 1.76
N GLU A 41 15.87 7.11 0.45
CA GLU A 41 17.14 6.68 -0.12
C GLU A 41 18.32 7.48 0.44
N ALA A 42 18.23 8.81 0.42
CA ALA A 42 19.28 9.68 0.96
C ALA A 42 19.56 9.36 2.44
N PHE A 43 18.50 9.18 3.24
CA PHE A 43 18.59 8.80 4.64
C PHE A 43 19.29 7.44 4.83
N TYR A 44 18.93 6.43 4.05
CA TYR A 44 19.59 5.13 4.12
C TYR A 44 21.08 5.23 3.78
N ARG A 45 21.45 5.95 2.71
CA ARG A 45 22.85 6.08 2.29
C ARG A 45 23.71 6.79 3.34
N GLU A 46 23.14 7.78 4.05
CA GLU A 46 23.80 8.47 5.15
C GLU A 46 24.04 7.55 6.37
N HIS A 47 23.10 6.65 6.66
CA HIS A 47 23.12 5.79 7.84
C HIS A 47 23.38 4.30 7.54
N GLN A 48 23.89 3.98 6.35
CA GLN A 48 24.08 2.59 5.87
C GLN A 48 25.00 1.75 6.79
N ALA A 49 25.87 2.39 7.57
CA ALA A 49 26.75 1.70 8.49
C ALA A 49 26.00 1.14 9.71
N ASP A 50 24.83 1.68 10.04
CA ASP A 50 24.09 1.42 11.27
C ASP A 50 22.66 0.87 11.05
N LEU A 51 22.21 0.85 9.79
CA LEU A 51 20.88 0.38 9.39
C LEU A 51 20.97 -0.84 8.46
N GLU A 52 20.13 -1.82 8.72
CA GLU A 52 19.88 -2.97 7.84
C GLU A 52 18.42 -2.94 7.38
N ILE A 53 18.14 -3.44 6.17
CA ILE A 53 16.77 -3.60 5.67
C ILE A 53 16.37 -5.06 5.83
N CYS A 54 15.25 -5.29 6.53
CA CYS A 54 14.71 -6.63 6.73
C CYS A 54 13.21 -6.68 6.42
N ASP A 55 12.73 -7.84 5.95
CA ASP A 55 11.30 -8.13 5.93
C ASP A 55 10.79 -8.67 7.28
N GLU A 56 9.48 -8.83 7.41
CA GLU A 56 8.84 -9.38 8.62
C GLU A 56 9.23 -10.83 8.94
N TYR A 57 9.82 -11.55 8.00
CA TYR A 57 10.31 -12.92 8.16
C TYR A 57 11.80 -12.97 8.54
N GLY A 58 12.45 -11.82 8.68
CA GLY A 58 13.85 -11.70 9.07
C GLY A 58 14.84 -11.86 7.91
N ARG A 59 14.38 -11.83 6.66
CA ARG A 59 15.28 -11.82 5.51
C ARG A 59 15.89 -10.43 5.34
N GLN A 60 17.20 -10.37 5.23
CA GLN A 60 17.96 -9.14 4.96
C GLN A 60 18.02 -8.85 3.46
N TYR A 61 18.09 -7.56 3.13
CA TYR A 61 18.15 -7.05 1.77
C TYR A 61 19.27 -6.01 1.65
N SER A 62 19.99 -6.02 0.54
CA SER A 62 20.70 -4.82 0.08
C SER A 62 19.72 -3.74 -0.35
N TRP A 63 20.19 -2.49 -0.43
CA TRP A 63 19.35 -1.39 -0.91
C TRP A 63 18.82 -1.63 -2.32
N GLU A 64 19.69 -2.13 -3.21
CA GLU A 64 19.36 -2.39 -4.60
C GLU A 64 18.32 -3.52 -4.73
N GLU A 65 18.44 -4.59 -3.92
CA GLU A 65 17.43 -5.66 -3.88
C GLU A 65 16.09 -5.18 -3.33
N TYR A 66 16.12 -4.38 -2.25
CA TYR A 66 14.92 -3.79 -1.67
C TYR A 66 14.22 -2.87 -2.67
N PHE A 67 14.98 -1.94 -3.27
CA PHE A 67 14.47 -1.02 -4.28
C PHE A 67 13.83 -1.77 -5.44
N GLU A 68 14.52 -2.75 -6.04
CA GLU A 68 13.97 -3.47 -7.19
C GLU A 68 12.73 -4.29 -6.80
N THR A 69 12.71 -4.86 -5.60
CA THR A 69 11.52 -5.58 -5.09
C THR A 69 10.31 -4.65 -5.00
N VAL A 70 10.48 -3.48 -4.38
CA VAL A 70 9.39 -2.51 -4.21
C VAL A 70 8.99 -1.87 -5.54
N TYR A 71 9.96 -1.52 -6.37
CA TYR A 71 9.73 -0.88 -7.65
C TYR A 71 9.06 -1.81 -8.66
N ALA A 72 9.48 -3.08 -8.74
CA ALA A 72 8.82 -4.08 -9.57
C ALA A 72 7.36 -4.28 -9.15
N HIS A 73 7.06 -4.29 -7.84
CA HIS A 73 5.70 -4.39 -7.32
C HIS A 73 4.80 -3.22 -7.77
N SER A 74 5.35 -2.00 -7.87
CA SER A 74 4.60 -0.83 -8.35
C SER A 74 4.30 -0.82 -9.84
N ARG A 75 5.06 -1.58 -10.64
CA ARG A 75 4.96 -1.62 -12.11
C ARG A 75 4.14 -2.79 -12.64
N CYS A 76 3.39 -3.48 -11.79
CA CYS A 76 2.39 -4.44 -12.26
C CYS A 76 1.47 -3.75 -13.28
N HIS A 77 1.15 -4.46 -14.37
CA HIS A 77 0.35 -3.89 -15.46
C HIS A 77 -0.99 -3.40 -14.91
N PRO A 78 -1.42 -2.16 -15.25
CA PRO A 78 -2.72 -1.66 -14.83
C PRO A 78 -3.84 -2.60 -15.29
N GLU A 79 -4.61 -3.14 -14.35
CA GLU A 79 -5.80 -3.94 -14.64
C GLU A 79 -7.06 -3.12 -14.30
N PRO A 80 -8.02 -2.99 -15.23
CA PRO A 80 -9.27 -2.26 -15.00
C PRO A 80 -10.17 -3.01 -14.01
N MET A 81 -10.67 -2.27 -13.02
CA MET A 81 -11.49 -2.81 -11.94
C MET A 81 -12.77 -1.99 -11.78
N LYS A 82 -13.85 -2.65 -11.33
CA LYS A 82 -15.11 -2.00 -10.94
C LYS A 82 -15.60 -2.48 -9.58
N TRP A 83 -16.40 -1.65 -8.92
CA TRP A 83 -17.05 -1.94 -7.66
C TRP A 83 -18.35 -2.72 -7.87
N VAL A 84 -18.48 -3.83 -7.13
CA VAL A 84 -19.70 -4.61 -7.03
C VAL A 84 -20.10 -4.76 -5.58
N TYR A 85 -21.41 -4.89 -5.34
CA TYR A 85 -21.98 -5.16 -4.03
C TYR A 85 -22.74 -6.49 -4.10
N GLU A 86 -22.06 -7.57 -3.73
CA GLU A 86 -22.55 -8.93 -3.93
C GLU A 86 -22.16 -9.85 -2.77
N VAL A 87 -22.90 -10.95 -2.63
CA VAL A 87 -22.58 -12.02 -1.68
C VAL A 87 -21.51 -12.89 -2.32
N VAL A 88 -20.33 -12.98 -1.69
CA VAL A 88 -19.32 -13.93 -2.16
C VAL A 88 -19.54 -15.27 -1.47
N PRO A 89 -19.72 -16.37 -2.24
CA PRO A 89 -20.03 -17.69 -1.70
C PRO A 89 -19.03 -18.24 -0.69
N MET A 90 -17.79 -17.73 -0.69
CA MET A 90 -16.72 -18.15 0.21
C MET A 90 -16.86 -17.59 1.63
N PHE A 91 -17.67 -16.54 1.86
CA PHE A 91 -17.84 -15.96 3.20
C PHE A 91 -19.02 -16.59 3.95
N PRO A 92 -18.82 -17.03 5.21
CA PRO A 92 -19.80 -17.81 5.97
C PRO A 92 -21.04 -17.01 6.39
N ASP A 93 -20.96 -15.68 6.44
CA ASP A 93 -22.06 -14.80 6.87
C ASP A 93 -23.09 -14.52 5.77
N LYS A 94 -22.80 -14.90 4.51
CA LYS A 94 -23.63 -14.68 3.32
C LYS A 94 -24.12 -13.24 3.17
N LYS A 95 -23.42 -12.27 3.75
CA LYS A 95 -23.78 -10.85 3.63
C LYS A 95 -23.13 -10.27 2.38
N PRO A 96 -23.84 -9.41 1.63
CA PRO A 96 -23.21 -8.69 0.54
C PRO A 96 -22.17 -7.73 1.09
N TYR A 97 -21.06 -7.57 0.38
CA TYR A 97 -20.04 -6.60 0.72
C TYR A 97 -19.48 -5.95 -0.54
N LEU A 98 -18.95 -4.74 -0.38
CA LEU A 98 -18.30 -4.02 -1.47
C LEU A 98 -16.95 -4.66 -1.78
N ARG A 99 -16.74 -4.98 -3.04
CA ARG A 99 -15.45 -5.50 -3.53
C ARG A 99 -15.19 -5.01 -4.94
N THR A 100 -13.92 -5.06 -5.32
CA THR A 100 -13.50 -4.85 -6.69
C THR A 100 -13.44 -6.18 -7.45
N VAL A 101 -13.81 -6.13 -8.73
CA VAL A 101 -13.69 -7.24 -9.69
C VAL A 101 -13.12 -6.71 -11.00
N GLY A 102 -12.40 -7.57 -11.74
CA GLY A 102 -11.90 -7.22 -13.07
C GLY A 102 -13.06 -6.93 -14.03
N CYS A 103 -12.87 -5.95 -14.91
CA CYS A 103 -13.87 -5.53 -15.88
C CYS A 103 -13.23 -5.14 -17.22
N SER A 104 -14.04 -4.62 -18.16
CA SER A 104 -13.49 -3.97 -19.35
C SER A 104 -13.04 -2.54 -19.06
N GLU A 105 -12.24 -1.96 -19.95
CA GLU A 105 -11.77 -0.57 -19.82
C GLU A 105 -12.92 0.45 -19.75
N GLU A 106 -14.02 0.20 -20.45
CA GLU A 106 -15.18 1.12 -20.47
C GLU A 106 -15.95 1.13 -19.15
N GLU A 107 -15.85 0.06 -18.37
CA GLU A 107 -16.51 -0.08 -17.07
C GLU A 107 -15.60 0.29 -15.90
N ALA A 108 -14.32 0.60 -16.16
CA ALA A 108 -13.31 0.79 -15.14
C ALA A 108 -13.66 1.97 -14.21
N GLU A 109 -13.75 1.69 -12.92
CA GLU A 109 -13.89 2.70 -11.86
C GLU A 109 -12.55 3.01 -11.18
N LEU A 110 -11.58 2.08 -11.25
CA LEU A 110 -10.22 2.19 -10.73
C LEU A 110 -9.30 1.14 -11.37
N TYR A 111 -7.99 1.22 -11.11
CA TYR A 111 -6.99 0.32 -11.67
C TYR A 111 -6.15 -0.35 -10.57
N SER A 112 -5.80 -1.63 -10.76
CA SER A 112 -4.81 -2.36 -9.96
C SER A 112 -3.43 -2.29 -10.64
N PRO A 113 -2.30 -2.04 -9.94
CA PRO A 113 -2.19 -1.92 -8.49
C PRO A 113 -2.87 -0.65 -7.96
N PHE A 114 -3.70 -0.83 -6.93
CA PHE A 114 -4.55 0.22 -6.39
C PHE A 114 -3.72 1.35 -5.77
N ASN A 115 -4.01 2.57 -6.20
CA ASN A 115 -3.61 3.80 -5.52
C ASN A 115 -4.53 4.03 -4.32
N HIS A 116 -3.97 4.19 -3.12
CA HIS A 116 -4.74 4.29 -1.87
C HIS A 116 -5.68 5.50 -1.87
N ILE A 117 -5.27 6.63 -2.46
CA ILE A 117 -6.10 7.83 -2.55
C ILE A 117 -7.29 7.61 -3.49
N GLU A 118 -7.04 7.01 -4.65
CA GLU A 118 -8.08 6.74 -5.65
C GLU A 118 -9.04 5.66 -5.15
N TYR A 119 -8.51 4.64 -4.47
CA TYR A 119 -9.31 3.60 -3.86
C TYR A 119 -10.27 4.17 -2.83
N GLU A 120 -9.81 4.99 -1.88
CA GLU A 120 -10.70 5.62 -0.88
C GLU A 120 -11.79 6.49 -1.54
N LYS A 121 -11.41 7.30 -2.53
CA LYS A 121 -12.36 8.14 -3.27
C LYS A 121 -13.41 7.31 -4.01
N THR A 122 -13.00 6.23 -4.68
CA THR A 122 -13.92 5.40 -5.47
C THR A 122 -14.75 4.48 -4.57
N LEU A 123 -14.20 4.02 -3.45
CA LEU A 123 -14.92 3.30 -2.41
C LEU A 123 -16.04 4.17 -1.83
N GLN A 124 -15.78 5.44 -1.52
CA GLN A 124 -16.82 6.35 -1.03
C GLN A 124 -17.95 6.52 -2.05
N LYS A 125 -17.62 6.69 -3.34
CA LYS A 125 -18.61 6.73 -4.43
C LYS A 125 -19.40 5.44 -4.54
N ALA A 126 -18.75 4.28 -4.45
CA ALA A 126 -19.39 2.99 -4.49
C ALA A 126 -20.34 2.80 -3.29
N ARG A 127 -19.93 3.18 -2.08
CA ARG A 127 -20.80 3.16 -0.89
C ARG A 127 -22.07 3.98 -1.11
N GLN A 128 -21.94 5.18 -1.66
CA GLN A 128 -23.09 6.03 -2.00
C GLN A 128 -23.97 5.38 -3.06
N LYS A 129 -23.38 4.87 -4.15
CA LYS A 129 -24.05 4.17 -5.26
C LYS A 129 -24.86 2.96 -4.79
N PHE A 130 -24.33 2.18 -3.85
CA PHE A 130 -24.94 0.93 -3.36
C PHE A 130 -25.68 1.08 -2.01
N GLY A 131 -25.73 2.27 -1.42
CA GLY A 131 -26.43 2.53 -0.16
C GLY A 131 -25.82 1.81 1.06
N VAL A 132 -24.50 1.62 1.08
CA VAL A 132 -23.80 0.90 2.16
C VAL A 132 -23.41 1.85 3.29
N TYR A 133 -23.75 1.50 4.53
CA TYR A 133 -23.44 2.30 5.73
C TYR A 133 -21.93 2.41 6.00
N GLU A 134 -21.50 3.59 6.45
CA GLU A 134 -20.12 3.90 6.80
C GLU A 134 -19.89 3.82 8.30
N ARG A 135 -18.94 2.97 8.73
CA ARG A 135 -18.20 3.23 9.97
C ARG A 135 -17.05 4.15 9.61
N SER A 136 -17.08 5.37 10.14
CA SER A 136 -15.90 6.25 10.14
C SER A 136 -14.80 5.55 10.95
N TYR A 137 -13.74 5.16 10.25
CA TYR A 137 -12.44 4.93 10.86
C TYR A 137 -11.66 6.24 10.69
N GLY A 138 -10.77 6.56 11.63
CA GLY A 138 -10.08 7.85 11.69
C GLY A 138 -9.43 8.26 10.36
N ASP A 139 -9.23 9.56 10.18
CA ASP A 139 -8.73 10.17 8.94
C ASP A 139 -7.26 9.81 8.67
N ILE A 140 -7.00 8.57 8.26
CA ILE A 140 -5.69 8.18 7.73
C ILE A 140 -5.47 8.96 6.44
N LYS A 141 -4.39 9.72 6.38
CA LYS A 141 -4.04 10.51 5.20
C LYS A 141 -3.13 9.71 4.31
N TYR A 142 -3.40 9.80 3.02
CA TYR A 142 -2.59 9.23 1.96
C TYR A 142 -2.10 10.33 1.01
N TRP A 143 -0.88 10.20 0.50
CA TRP A 143 -0.37 11.00 -0.62
C TRP A 143 0.47 10.15 -1.55
N ASN A 144 0.57 10.55 -2.82
CA ASN A 144 1.41 9.85 -3.78
C ASN A 144 2.83 10.38 -3.69
N ASP A 145 3.79 9.49 -3.89
CA ASP A 145 5.17 9.88 -4.09
C ASP A 145 5.31 10.72 -5.37
N PRO A 146 6.12 11.80 -5.38
CA PRO A 146 6.28 12.65 -6.56
C PRO A 146 7.04 11.97 -7.71
N ASP A 147 7.92 11.01 -7.41
CA ASP A 147 8.86 10.43 -8.36
C ASP A 147 8.54 8.97 -8.71
N TYR A 148 7.78 8.28 -7.87
CA TYR A 148 7.51 6.85 -8.00
C TYR A 148 6.02 6.54 -7.89
N LEU A 149 5.61 5.38 -8.41
CA LEU A 149 4.25 4.84 -8.24
C LEU A 149 4.06 4.22 -6.85
N PHE A 150 4.48 4.95 -5.82
CA PHE A 150 4.37 4.59 -4.43
C PHE A 150 3.38 5.53 -3.74
N ASP A 151 2.74 5.01 -2.70
CA ASP A 151 1.86 5.80 -1.85
C ASP A 151 2.48 5.91 -0.46
N TRP A 152 2.11 6.95 0.26
CA TRP A 152 2.54 7.23 1.61
C TRP A 152 1.35 7.40 2.53
N THR A 153 1.54 7.11 3.82
CA THR A 153 0.51 7.31 4.84
C THR A 153 1.06 7.88 6.14
N ASP A 154 0.25 8.67 6.84
CA ASP A 154 0.50 9.05 8.24
C ASP A 154 -0.05 8.03 9.26
N GLY A 155 -0.68 6.96 8.78
CA GLY A 155 -1.10 5.83 9.61
C GLY A 155 0.09 5.00 10.08
N GLU A 156 0.02 4.51 11.31
CA GLU A 156 0.96 3.53 11.82
C GLU A 156 0.56 2.12 11.36
N PHE A 157 1.53 1.36 10.85
CA PHE A 157 1.31 -0.05 10.58
C PHE A 157 1.41 -0.84 11.89
N ALA A 158 0.30 -1.47 12.29
CA ALA A 158 0.21 -2.37 13.44
C ALA A 158 0.86 -3.74 13.17
#